data_AF-A0A370TE53-F1
#
_entry.id   AF-A0A370TE53-F1
#
_cell.length_a   1.000
_cell.length_b   1.000
_cell.length_c   1.000
_cell.angle_alpha   90.00
_cell.angle_beta   90.00
_cell.angle_gamma   90.00
#
_symmetry.space_group_name_H-M   'P 1'
#
loop_
_entity.id
_entity.type
_entity.pdbx_description
1 polymer ?
#
loop_
_entity_poly.entity_id
_entity_poly.type
_entity_poly.pdbx_seq_one_letter_code
_entity_poly.pdbx_strand_id
1 'polypeptide(L)'
;MKFDTAFAPFLGLANLATVFAHGAPQPAAAIARREALVAEAAKTYSSCAKKIKSREVLERRDANTQSFVNMYLESRGLEPNFDKRVESDATCVLAPEEVEGPYYVSGQLIRDDIREEESGIDLLLDVQLLNVHTCEPLRNVLVDFWACNSTGVYGGVAAQNTVGLTFLRGIVQSDNDGVVQVLTKVPGWYTGRAQHIHVRAHVNYTIANDKLQGGTVVHTGQLYIEQSDLTEINALAPYSNNQNPFTLNSEDFIFTGEANATAGYNPYIRVTKTGETLNDGLLGKITLVLDPDTAATPVDMGFPGGNFTGPPPGGFPTSAPPAGETTNSATTTANL
;
A
#
# COMPACT_ATOMS: atom_id res chain seq x y z
N MET A 1 64.63 33.54 15.09
CA MET A 1 63.68 32.41 15.22
C MET A 1 62.39 32.83 14.56
N LYS A 2 62.03 32.15 13.46
CA LYS A 2 60.79 32.36 12.70
C LYS A 2 59.67 31.55 13.38
N PHE A 3 58.47 32.10 13.48
CA PHE A 3 57.23 31.32 13.48
C PHE A 3 56.15 32.11 12.74
N ASP A 4 55.92 31.69 11.51
CA ASP A 4 54.75 32.03 10.70
C ASP A 4 53.52 31.34 11.30
N THR A 5 52.40 32.06 11.44
CA THR A 5 51.09 31.46 11.72
C THR A 5 50.24 31.59 10.47
N ALA A 6 50.07 30.47 9.77
CA ALA A 6 49.22 30.35 8.60
C ALA A 6 47.74 30.25 9.03
N PHE A 7 46.91 31.13 8.48
CA PHE A 7 45.45 31.00 8.45
C PHE A 7 45.10 29.84 7.49
N ALA A 8 44.48 28.78 8.00
CA ALA A 8 43.87 27.73 7.18
C ALA A 8 42.36 28.00 7.05
N PRO A 9 41.78 28.01 5.83
CA PRO A 9 40.34 28.10 5.67
C PRO A 9 39.73 26.72 5.97
N PHE A 10 38.80 26.67 6.93
CA PHE A 10 37.94 25.52 7.13
C PHE A 10 37.00 25.40 5.93
N LEU A 11 37.35 24.54 4.97
CA LEU A 11 36.41 23.96 4.02
C LEU A 11 35.47 23.06 4.82
N GLY A 12 34.32 23.62 5.20
CA GLY A 12 33.21 22.84 5.72
C GLY A 12 32.72 21.87 4.65
N LEU A 13 33.16 20.61 4.74
CA LEU A 13 32.52 19.50 4.08
C LEU A 13 31.10 19.41 4.63
N ALA A 14 30.13 19.97 3.91
CA ALA A 14 28.74 19.64 4.09
C ALA A 14 28.59 18.15 3.74
N ASN A 15 28.65 17.29 4.76
CA ASN A 15 28.17 15.92 4.66
C ASN A 15 26.68 16.01 4.32
N LEU A 16 26.37 15.92 3.03
CA LEU A 16 25.04 15.54 2.55
C LEU A 16 24.80 14.12 3.06
N ALA A 17 24.28 14.01 4.27
CA ALA A 17 23.66 12.79 4.74
C ALA A 17 22.40 12.59 3.89
N THR A 18 22.52 11.78 2.84
CA THR A 18 21.38 11.25 2.11
C THR A 18 20.54 10.46 3.10
N VAL A 19 19.42 11.05 3.52
CA VAL A 19 18.39 10.34 4.27
C VAL A 19 17.72 9.41 3.27
N PHE A 20 18.17 8.16 3.22
CA PHE A 20 17.44 7.13 2.51
C PHE A 20 16.16 6.86 3.31
N ALA A 21 15.01 6.97 2.64
CA ALA A 21 13.71 6.64 3.23
C ALA A 21 13.59 5.14 3.62
N HIS A 22 14.58 4.33 3.26
CA HIS A 22 14.62 2.88 3.40
C HIS A 22 16.01 2.49 3.90
N GLY A 23 16.07 1.59 4.89
CA GLY A 23 17.30 1.17 5.57
C GLY A 23 18.30 0.37 4.70
N ALA A 24 19.24 -0.29 5.37
CA ALA A 24 20.36 -0.98 4.74
C ALA A 24 19.92 -2.16 3.83
N PRO A 25 20.75 -2.55 2.84
CA PRO A 25 20.46 -3.70 1.98
C PRO A 25 20.23 -4.99 2.77
N GLN A 26 19.29 -5.81 2.32
CA GLN A 26 18.92 -7.09 2.93
C GLN A 26 20.11 -8.06 3.07
N PRO A 27 20.17 -8.88 4.14
CA PRO A 27 21.15 -9.95 4.23
C PRO A 27 20.98 -10.98 3.10
N ALA A 28 22.09 -11.43 2.50
CA ALA A 28 22.08 -12.38 1.39
C ALA A 28 21.32 -13.70 1.68
N ALA A 29 21.29 -14.14 2.94
CA ALA A 29 20.53 -15.32 3.35
C ALA A 29 19.01 -15.12 3.28
N ALA A 30 18.52 -13.91 3.57
CA ALA A 30 17.11 -13.55 3.43
C ALA A 30 16.72 -13.52 1.94
N ILE A 31 17.59 -12.93 1.10
CA ILE A 31 17.42 -12.93 -0.37
C ILE A 31 17.38 -14.35 -0.92
N ALA A 32 18.31 -15.22 -0.54
CA ALA A 32 18.36 -16.61 -1.03
C ALA A 32 17.16 -17.46 -0.56
N ARG A 33 16.74 -17.33 0.71
CA ARG A 33 15.54 -18.00 1.21
C ARG A 33 14.31 -17.58 0.41
N ARG A 34 14.22 -16.29 0.10
CA ARG A 34 13.12 -15.70 -0.66
C ARG A 34 13.11 -16.16 -2.11
N GLU A 35 14.24 -16.15 -2.81
CA GLU A 35 14.35 -16.68 -4.17
C GLU A 35 13.87 -18.13 -4.25
N ALA A 36 14.21 -18.95 -3.24
CA ALA A 36 13.77 -20.34 -3.16
C ALA A 36 12.25 -20.47 -2.97
N LEU A 37 11.66 -19.66 -2.09
CA LEU A 37 10.20 -19.67 -1.88
C LEU A 37 9.46 -19.23 -3.15
N VAL A 38 9.92 -18.18 -3.84
CA VAL A 38 9.25 -17.72 -5.06
C VAL A 38 9.43 -18.70 -6.21
N ALA A 39 10.60 -19.31 -6.38
CA ALA A 39 10.79 -20.36 -7.38
C ALA A 39 9.86 -21.56 -7.14
N GLU A 40 9.70 -21.98 -5.88
CA GLU A 40 8.77 -23.05 -5.53
C GLU A 40 7.32 -22.62 -5.75
N ALA A 41 6.97 -21.39 -5.42
CA ALA A 41 5.64 -20.86 -5.63
C ALA A 41 5.31 -20.66 -7.11
N ALA A 42 6.26 -20.29 -7.95
CA ALA A 42 6.07 -20.12 -9.38
C ALA A 42 5.88 -21.48 -10.07
N LYS A 43 6.72 -22.44 -9.68
CA LYS A 43 6.59 -23.84 -10.10
C LYS A 43 5.25 -24.41 -9.63
N THR A 44 4.85 -24.15 -8.39
CA THR A 44 3.62 -24.69 -7.83
C THR A 44 2.38 -24.02 -8.41
N TYR A 45 2.41 -22.70 -8.64
CA TYR A 45 1.35 -22.04 -9.38
C TYR A 45 1.18 -22.62 -10.78
N SER A 46 2.29 -22.87 -11.50
CA SER A 46 2.23 -23.49 -12.82
C SER A 46 1.64 -24.92 -12.78
N SER A 47 1.93 -25.70 -11.74
CA SER A 47 1.38 -27.05 -11.57
C SER A 47 -0.06 -27.05 -11.07
N CYS A 48 -0.45 -25.99 -10.36
CA CYS A 48 -1.77 -25.81 -9.77
C CYS A 48 -2.73 -25.00 -10.61
N ALA A 49 -2.26 -24.42 -11.71
CA ALA A 49 -3.05 -23.64 -12.64
C ALA A 49 -4.34 -24.36 -13.04
N LYS A 50 -4.33 -25.70 -13.20
CA LYS A 50 -5.54 -26.48 -13.53
C LYS A 50 -6.60 -26.49 -12.41
N LYS A 51 -6.18 -26.53 -11.15
CA LYS A 51 -7.06 -26.58 -9.98
C LYS A 51 -7.58 -25.17 -9.63
N ILE A 52 -6.70 -24.18 -9.70
CA ILE A 52 -7.01 -22.76 -9.49
C ILE A 52 -7.94 -22.26 -10.60
N LYS A 53 -7.67 -22.65 -11.86
CA LYS A 53 -8.55 -22.37 -13.01
C LYS A 53 -9.71 -23.38 -13.12
N SER A 54 -10.02 -24.13 -12.06
CA SER A 54 -11.23 -24.95 -12.08
C SER A 54 -12.42 -24.01 -12.21
N ARG A 55 -13.30 -24.34 -13.16
CA ARG A 55 -14.41 -23.48 -13.56
C ARG A 55 -15.30 -23.08 -12.39
N GLU A 56 -15.51 -23.99 -11.43
CA GLU A 56 -16.38 -23.77 -10.27
C GLU A 56 -15.86 -22.69 -9.32
N VAL A 57 -14.56 -22.70 -9.00
CA VAL A 57 -13.94 -21.69 -8.11
C VAL A 57 -13.92 -20.32 -8.79
N LEU A 58 -13.61 -20.28 -10.08
CA LEU A 58 -13.64 -19.05 -10.88
C LEU A 58 -15.05 -18.47 -10.96
N GLU A 59 -16.07 -19.30 -11.23
CA GLU A 59 -17.46 -18.86 -11.31
C GLU A 59 -17.97 -18.30 -9.98
N ARG A 60 -17.59 -18.90 -8.83
CA ARG A 60 -17.95 -18.35 -7.51
C ARG A 60 -17.27 -17.01 -7.23
N ARG A 61 -15.95 -16.90 -7.45
CA ARG A 61 -15.22 -15.65 -7.24
C ARG A 61 -15.76 -14.53 -8.13
N ASP A 62 -16.04 -14.83 -9.39
CA ASP A 62 -16.60 -13.86 -10.33
C ASP A 62 -18.00 -13.41 -9.90
N ALA A 63 -18.85 -14.33 -9.42
CA ALA A 63 -20.17 -13.98 -8.87
C ALA A 63 -20.07 -13.09 -7.62
N ASN A 64 -19.13 -13.39 -6.71
CA ASN A 64 -18.86 -12.56 -5.52
C ASN A 64 -18.32 -11.18 -5.93
N THR A 65 -17.40 -11.12 -6.89
CA THR A 65 -16.86 -9.87 -7.45
C THR A 65 -17.97 -9.03 -8.08
N GLN A 66 -18.82 -9.65 -8.89
CA GLN A 66 -19.95 -8.98 -9.53
C GLN A 66 -20.91 -8.41 -8.47
N SER A 67 -21.23 -9.19 -7.44
CA SER A 67 -22.08 -8.73 -6.34
C SER A 67 -21.45 -7.53 -5.60
N PHE A 68 -20.16 -7.60 -5.30
CA PHE A 68 -19.41 -6.51 -4.66
C PHE A 68 -19.45 -5.22 -5.48
N VAL A 69 -19.16 -5.31 -6.79
CA VAL A 69 -19.17 -4.13 -7.69
C VAL A 69 -20.58 -3.58 -7.87
N ASN A 70 -21.58 -4.44 -8.10
CA ASN A 70 -22.96 -4.00 -8.31
C ASN A 70 -23.54 -3.32 -7.06
N MET A 71 -23.28 -3.85 -5.86
CA MET A 71 -23.68 -3.20 -4.61
C MET A 71 -23.05 -1.81 -4.47
N TYR A 72 -21.77 -1.67 -4.82
CA TYR A 72 -21.09 -0.37 -4.83
C TYR A 72 -21.70 0.60 -5.85
N LEU A 73 -21.95 0.16 -7.08
CA LEU A 73 -22.56 0.99 -8.12
C LEU A 73 -23.98 1.45 -7.70
N GLU A 74 -24.80 0.54 -7.16
CA GLU A 74 -26.13 0.86 -6.63
C GLU A 74 -26.06 1.90 -5.50
N SER A 75 -25.12 1.74 -4.56
CA SER A 75 -24.92 2.70 -3.46
C SER A 75 -24.57 4.10 -3.95
N ARG A 76 -24.06 4.22 -5.18
CA ARG A 76 -23.67 5.47 -5.85
C ARG A 76 -24.75 5.98 -6.82
N GLY A 77 -25.87 5.28 -6.96
CA GLY A 77 -26.91 5.58 -7.93
C GLY A 77 -26.47 5.36 -9.39
N LEU A 78 -25.50 4.47 -9.60
CA LEU A 78 -25.00 4.06 -10.92
C LEU A 78 -25.64 2.73 -11.34
N GLU A 79 -25.65 2.46 -12.64
CA GLU A 79 -26.25 1.22 -13.19
C GLU A 79 -25.43 -0.03 -12.78
N PRO A 80 -26.04 -1.02 -12.09
CA PRO A 80 -25.37 -2.24 -11.64
C PRO A 80 -25.37 -3.33 -12.72
N ASN A 81 -24.79 -3.03 -13.88
CA ASN A 81 -24.68 -3.95 -15.00
C ASN A 81 -23.23 -4.38 -15.26
N PHE A 82 -22.40 -4.43 -14.21
CA PHE A 82 -21.02 -4.86 -14.33
C PHE A 82 -20.96 -6.32 -14.78
N ASP A 83 -20.66 -6.52 -16.06
CA ASP A 83 -20.36 -7.82 -16.68
C ASP A 83 -18.95 -7.75 -17.27
N LYS A 84 -17.96 -7.76 -16.38
CA LYS A 84 -16.57 -7.93 -16.81
C LYS A 84 -15.97 -9.09 -16.04
N ARG A 85 -15.99 -10.26 -16.67
CA ARG A 85 -15.09 -11.37 -16.36
C ARG A 85 -13.67 -10.94 -16.71
N VAL A 86 -13.05 -10.16 -15.84
CA VAL A 86 -11.62 -9.90 -15.92
C VAL A 86 -10.94 -11.16 -15.38
N GLU A 87 -10.43 -11.98 -16.29
CA GLU A 87 -9.53 -13.09 -15.97
C GLU A 87 -8.36 -12.51 -15.14
N SER A 88 -8.21 -12.96 -13.89
CA SER A 88 -7.06 -12.58 -13.08
C SER A 88 -5.86 -13.43 -13.51
N ASP A 89 -5.28 -13.16 -14.68
CA ASP A 89 -3.99 -13.75 -15.05
C ASP A 89 -2.83 -13.11 -14.27
N ALA A 90 -3.08 -11.98 -13.58
CA ALA A 90 -2.15 -11.39 -12.63
C ALA A 90 -2.02 -12.26 -11.38
N THR A 91 -0.98 -13.07 -11.39
CA THR A 91 -0.58 -13.90 -10.29
C THR A 91 0.64 -13.26 -9.65
N CYS A 92 0.44 -12.67 -8.48
CA CYS A 92 1.54 -12.31 -7.59
C CYS A 92 1.92 -13.57 -6.84
N VAL A 93 2.79 -14.35 -7.46
CA VAL A 93 3.49 -15.41 -6.76
C VAL A 93 4.49 -14.72 -5.84
N LEU A 94 4.21 -14.76 -4.53
CA LEU A 94 5.04 -14.26 -3.44
C LEU A 94 5.83 -12.99 -3.77
N ALA A 95 5.35 -11.82 -3.33
CA ALA A 95 6.32 -10.77 -3.07
C ALA A 95 7.36 -11.34 -2.08
N PRO A 96 8.66 -11.10 -2.26
CA PRO A 96 9.48 -10.67 -1.14
C PRO A 96 8.76 -10.29 0.14
N GLU A 97 9.33 -10.63 1.30
CA GLU A 97 9.11 -9.80 2.48
C GLU A 97 9.55 -8.37 2.16
N GLU A 98 8.58 -7.51 1.98
CA GLU A 98 8.81 -6.10 1.75
C GLU A 98 9.17 -5.41 3.07
N VAL A 99 9.88 -4.30 2.93
CA VAL A 99 10.11 -3.38 4.03
C VAL A 99 8.74 -2.97 4.58
N GLU A 100 8.48 -3.26 5.87
CA GLU A 100 7.30 -2.81 6.61
C GLU A 100 7.06 -1.29 6.43
N GLY A 101 8.16 -0.57 6.22
CA GLY A 101 8.19 0.86 5.99
C GLY A 101 8.02 1.62 7.30
N PRO A 102 8.40 2.90 7.36
CA PRO A 102 8.29 3.69 8.59
C PRO A 102 6.85 3.98 9.03
N TYR A 103 5.86 3.53 8.26
CA TYR A 103 4.46 3.96 8.37
C TYR A 103 3.50 2.82 8.74
N TYR A 104 3.99 1.64 9.10
CA TYR A 104 3.15 0.63 9.72
C TYR A 104 2.70 1.08 11.12
N VAL A 105 1.41 0.92 11.43
CA VAL A 105 0.82 1.31 12.71
C VAL A 105 -0.05 0.17 13.21
N SER A 106 0.40 -0.56 14.22
CA SER A 106 -0.35 -1.69 14.77
C SER A 106 -1.69 -1.28 15.41
N GLY A 107 -2.64 -2.22 15.46
CA GLY A 107 -3.93 -2.06 16.12
C GLY A 107 -5.04 -1.51 15.22
N GLN A 108 -4.90 -1.73 13.91
CA GLN A 108 -5.85 -1.34 12.87
C GLN A 108 -7.23 -1.99 13.08
N LEU A 109 -8.23 -1.34 12.49
CA LEU A 109 -9.62 -1.76 12.55
C LEU A 109 -9.88 -2.90 11.57
N ILE A 110 -10.64 -3.91 12.01
CA ILE A 110 -11.17 -4.94 11.12
C ILE A 110 -12.37 -4.34 10.38
N ARG A 111 -12.19 -4.00 9.11
CA ARG A 111 -13.17 -3.35 8.23
C ARG A 111 -12.78 -3.50 6.78
N ASP A 112 -13.77 -3.53 5.90
CA ASP A 112 -13.62 -3.70 4.45
C ASP A 112 -13.74 -2.38 3.67
N ASP A 113 -14.44 -1.35 4.17
CA ASP A 113 -14.31 0.03 3.67
C ASP A 113 -13.28 0.80 4.49
N ILE A 114 -12.15 1.14 3.86
CA ILE A 114 -11.03 1.84 4.50
C ILE A 114 -10.88 3.27 4.00
N ARG A 115 -11.77 3.78 3.15
CA ARG A 115 -11.61 5.08 2.49
C ARG A 115 -11.69 6.26 3.47
N GLU A 116 -12.59 6.15 4.45
CA GLU A 116 -13.03 7.29 5.26
C GLU A 116 -13.39 8.48 4.34
N GLU A 117 -13.00 9.70 4.71
CA GLU A 117 -13.31 10.92 3.97
C GLU A 117 -12.24 11.29 2.92
N GLU A 118 -11.33 10.37 2.58
CA GLU A 118 -10.28 10.67 1.61
C GLU A 118 -10.85 10.88 0.20
N SER A 119 -10.29 11.87 -0.49
CA SER A 119 -10.64 12.16 -1.88
C SER A 119 -9.83 11.29 -2.83
N GLY A 120 -10.42 10.94 -3.97
CA GLY A 120 -9.77 10.11 -4.99
C GLY A 120 -10.72 9.13 -5.65
N ILE A 121 -10.20 8.45 -6.67
CA ILE A 121 -10.87 7.34 -7.36
C ILE A 121 -11.01 6.17 -6.41
N ASP A 122 -12.24 5.69 -6.27
CA ASP A 122 -12.56 4.48 -5.51
C ASP A 122 -11.95 3.24 -6.19
N LEU A 123 -11.31 2.40 -5.40
CA LEU A 123 -10.73 1.13 -5.82
C LEU A 123 -11.37 0.00 -5.01
N LEU A 124 -12.13 -0.84 -5.69
CA LEU A 124 -12.68 -2.09 -5.21
C LEU A 124 -11.63 -3.17 -5.44
N LEU A 125 -10.86 -3.50 -4.43
CA LEU A 125 -9.75 -4.44 -4.55
C LEU A 125 -10.18 -5.84 -4.13
N ASP A 126 -10.12 -6.78 -5.07
CA ASP A 126 -10.39 -8.21 -4.89
C ASP A 126 -9.06 -8.99 -4.93
N VAL A 127 -8.68 -9.56 -3.79
CA VAL A 127 -7.41 -10.27 -3.62
C VAL A 127 -7.69 -11.73 -3.28
N GLN A 128 -7.29 -12.63 -4.18
CA GLN A 128 -7.33 -14.06 -3.91
C GLN A 128 -6.07 -14.51 -3.19
N LEU A 129 -6.23 -15.28 -2.12
CA LEU A 129 -5.13 -15.88 -1.37
C LEU A 129 -5.11 -17.38 -1.64
N LEU A 130 -3.94 -17.89 -2.04
CA LEU A 130 -3.74 -19.31 -2.32
C LEU A 130 -2.57 -19.86 -1.51
N ASN A 131 -2.71 -21.11 -1.07
CA ASN A 131 -1.66 -21.82 -0.36
C ASN A 131 -0.62 -22.33 -1.38
N VAL A 132 0.64 -21.99 -1.17
CA VAL A 132 1.73 -22.38 -2.06
C VAL A 132 1.94 -23.90 -2.13
N HIS A 133 1.64 -24.66 -1.07
CA HIS A 133 1.92 -26.09 -1.00
C HIS A 133 0.76 -26.95 -1.51
N THR A 134 -0.48 -26.47 -1.35
CA THR A 134 -1.70 -27.25 -1.62
C THR A 134 -2.55 -26.71 -2.75
N CYS A 135 -2.32 -25.44 -3.11
CA CYS A 135 -3.07 -24.69 -4.11
C CYS A 135 -4.56 -24.60 -3.85
N GLU A 136 -4.92 -24.77 -2.58
CA GLU A 136 -6.24 -24.47 -2.09
C GLU A 136 -6.31 -23.00 -1.68
N PRO A 137 -7.51 -22.41 -1.70
CA PRO A 137 -7.73 -21.10 -1.10
C PRO A 137 -7.33 -21.04 0.37
N LEU A 138 -6.67 -19.95 0.76
CA LEU A 138 -6.31 -19.70 2.15
C LEU A 138 -7.45 -19.01 2.89
N ARG A 139 -8.14 -19.78 3.71
CA ARG A 139 -9.24 -19.33 4.57
C ARG A 139 -8.72 -18.79 5.89
N ASN A 140 -9.52 -17.94 6.55
CA ASN A 140 -9.21 -17.39 7.87
C ASN A 140 -7.86 -16.65 7.91
N VAL A 141 -7.44 -16.01 6.83
CA VAL A 141 -6.26 -15.13 6.82
C VAL A 141 -6.75 -13.70 7.02
N LEU A 142 -6.14 -12.97 7.94
CA LEU A 142 -6.38 -11.52 8.05
C LEU A 142 -5.32 -10.80 7.22
N VAL A 143 -5.77 -9.95 6.29
CA VAL A 143 -4.89 -9.13 5.45
C VAL A 143 -5.06 -7.67 5.85
N ASP A 144 -3.99 -7.10 6.34
CA ASP A 144 -3.84 -5.69 6.69
C ASP A 144 -3.44 -4.91 5.43
N PHE A 145 -4.21 -3.88 5.10
CA PHE A 145 -3.98 -2.98 3.99
C PHE A 145 -3.65 -1.59 4.53
N TRP A 146 -2.61 -0.96 3.98
CA TRP A 146 -2.38 0.47 4.20
C TRP A 146 -1.81 1.17 2.96
N ALA A 147 -2.21 2.41 2.76
CA ALA A 147 -1.67 3.24 1.70
C ALA A 147 -1.68 4.73 2.06
N CYS A 148 -0.95 5.53 1.30
CA CYS A 148 -1.08 6.99 1.37
C CYS A 148 -2.29 7.47 0.58
N ASN A 149 -2.80 8.64 0.95
CA ASN A 149 -3.82 9.32 0.17
C ASN A 149 -3.27 9.93 -1.13
N SER A 150 -4.13 10.61 -1.89
CA SER A 150 -3.80 11.14 -3.21
C SER A 150 -2.61 12.12 -3.21
N THR A 151 -2.22 12.68 -2.06
CA THR A 151 -1.10 13.64 -1.92
C THR A 151 0.14 13.06 -1.23
N GLY A 152 0.15 11.76 -0.94
CA GLY A 152 1.31 11.08 -0.33
C GLY A 152 1.34 11.08 1.20
N VAL A 153 0.21 11.38 1.85
CA VAL A 153 0.08 11.41 3.31
C VAL A 153 -0.56 10.11 3.82
N TYR A 154 -0.01 9.52 4.87
CA TYR A 154 -0.54 8.35 5.57
C TYR A 154 -1.34 8.77 6.80
N GLY A 155 -2.44 8.09 7.08
CA GLY A 155 -3.14 8.21 8.37
C GLY A 155 -2.29 7.63 9.50
N GLY A 156 -2.39 8.16 10.71
CA GLY A 156 -1.76 7.57 11.91
C GLY A 156 -0.26 7.84 12.08
N VAL A 157 0.35 8.66 11.22
CA VAL A 157 1.79 8.90 11.20
C VAL A 157 2.14 10.22 11.90
N ALA A 158 2.89 10.14 12.99
CA ALA A 158 3.29 11.31 13.78
C ALA A 158 4.10 12.33 12.98
N ALA A 159 5.05 11.89 12.16
CA ALA A 159 5.86 12.77 11.32
C ALA A 159 5.06 13.57 10.29
N GLN A 160 3.83 13.14 9.97
CA GLN A 160 2.92 13.80 9.05
C GLN A 160 1.76 14.50 9.78
N ASN A 161 1.80 14.56 11.11
CA ASN A 161 0.75 15.12 11.97
C ASN A 161 -0.63 14.49 11.78
N THR A 162 -0.68 13.18 11.50
CA THR A 162 -1.92 12.43 11.26
C THR A 162 -2.23 11.42 12.38
N VAL A 163 -1.60 11.55 13.55
CA VAL A 163 -1.87 10.67 14.71
C VAL A 163 -3.36 10.64 15.03
N GLY A 164 -3.91 9.43 15.19
CA GLY A 164 -5.33 9.21 15.47
C GLY A 164 -6.22 9.14 14.23
N LEU A 165 -5.72 9.54 13.05
CA LEU A 165 -6.41 9.31 11.78
C LEU A 165 -6.17 7.89 11.30
N THR A 166 -7.20 7.25 10.75
CA THR A 166 -7.15 5.83 10.36
C THR A 166 -7.43 5.60 8.88
N PHE A 167 -7.65 6.66 8.09
CA PHE A 167 -7.95 6.54 6.67
C PHE A 167 -6.95 5.67 5.92
N LEU A 168 -7.46 4.96 4.91
CA LEU A 168 -6.72 4.05 4.04
C LEU A 168 -5.94 2.98 4.81
N ARG A 169 -6.46 2.56 5.97
CA ARG A 169 -5.97 1.43 6.77
C ARG A 169 -7.11 0.51 7.19
N GLY A 170 -6.91 -0.80 7.09
CA GLY A 170 -7.86 -1.76 7.64
C GLY A 170 -7.44 -3.20 7.41
N ILE A 171 -8.04 -4.09 8.20
CA ILE A 171 -7.78 -5.52 8.16
C ILE A 171 -9.04 -6.24 7.66
N VAL A 172 -8.88 -7.06 6.62
CA VAL A 172 -9.97 -7.84 6.03
C VAL A 172 -9.67 -9.32 6.18
N GLN A 173 -10.67 -10.10 6.60
CA GLN A 173 -10.54 -11.55 6.73
C GLN A 173 -10.91 -12.24 5.42
N SER A 174 -10.13 -13.25 5.02
CA SER A 174 -10.43 -14.04 3.83
C SER A 174 -11.64 -14.95 4.04
N ASP A 175 -12.47 -15.03 3.01
CA ASP A 175 -13.66 -15.88 2.99
C ASP A 175 -13.34 -17.38 2.77
N ASN A 176 -14.39 -18.19 2.57
CA ASN A 176 -14.24 -19.63 2.32
C ASN A 176 -13.61 -19.97 0.97
N ASP A 177 -13.63 -19.04 0.02
CA ASP A 177 -12.95 -19.14 -1.25
C ASP A 177 -11.59 -18.42 -1.21
N GLY A 178 -11.11 -18.04 -0.02
CA GLY A 178 -9.81 -17.41 0.21
C GLY A 178 -9.68 -16.02 -0.40
N VAL A 179 -10.79 -15.30 -0.56
CA VAL A 179 -10.82 -13.95 -1.13
C VAL A 179 -10.94 -12.92 -0.01
N VAL A 180 -10.18 -11.84 -0.10
CA VAL A 180 -10.42 -10.59 0.65
C VAL A 180 -10.85 -9.50 -0.33
N GLN A 181 -11.93 -8.80 0.01
CA GLN A 181 -12.43 -7.65 -0.74
C GLN A 181 -12.32 -6.41 0.14
N VAL A 182 -11.65 -5.37 -0.35
CA VAL A 182 -11.48 -4.10 0.36
C VAL A 182 -11.83 -2.95 -0.57
N LEU A 183 -12.67 -2.04 -0.08
CA LEU A 183 -12.99 -0.78 -0.72
C LEU A 183 -12.03 0.30 -0.19
N THR A 184 -11.17 0.77 -1.08
CA THR A 184 -10.12 1.75 -0.79
C THR A 184 -10.10 2.85 -1.85
N LYS A 185 -9.06 3.68 -1.86
CA LYS A 185 -8.76 4.63 -2.94
C LYS A 185 -7.54 4.14 -3.72
N VAL A 186 -7.44 4.53 -4.99
CA VAL A 186 -6.13 4.47 -5.66
C VAL A 186 -5.16 5.35 -4.86
N PRO A 187 -4.00 4.82 -4.44
CA PRO A 187 -3.06 5.59 -3.62
C PRO A 187 -2.43 6.71 -4.44
N GLY A 188 -2.06 7.81 -3.78
CA GLY A 188 -1.15 8.79 -4.37
C GLY A 188 0.31 8.33 -4.26
N TRP A 189 1.23 9.29 -4.40
CA TRP A 189 2.67 9.07 -4.24
C TRP A 189 3.32 10.09 -3.31
N TYR A 190 4.47 9.71 -2.77
CA TYR A 190 5.38 10.56 -2.02
C TYR A 190 6.80 10.44 -2.59
N THR A 191 7.64 11.43 -2.33
CA THR A 191 8.97 11.55 -2.93
C THR A 191 9.78 10.26 -2.85
N GLY A 192 10.27 9.81 -4.01
CA GLY A 192 11.19 8.69 -4.15
C GLY A 192 10.53 7.32 -4.22
N ARG A 193 9.19 7.24 -4.22
CA ARG A 193 8.44 5.98 -4.29
C ARG A 193 7.33 6.04 -5.34
N ALA A 194 7.16 4.94 -6.08
CA ALA A 194 6.03 4.76 -6.98
C ALA A 194 4.71 4.61 -6.19
N GLN A 195 3.56 4.68 -6.87
CA GLN A 195 2.24 4.49 -6.22
C GLN A 195 2.04 3.03 -5.84
N HIS A 196 1.78 2.75 -4.55
CA HIS A 196 1.66 1.38 -4.03
C HIS A 196 0.62 1.28 -2.90
N ILE A 197 0.08 0.08 -2.73
CA ILE A 197 -0.71 -0.34 -1.57
C ILE A 197 0.10 -1.39 -0.83
N HIS A 198 0.31 -1.21 0.46
CA HIS A 198 0.94 -2.23 1.26
C HIS A 198 -0.06 -3.30 1.70
N VAL A 199 0.43 -4.53 1.83
CA VAL A 199 -0.33 -5.67 2.36
C VAL A 199 0.49 -6.43 3.41
N ARG A 200 -0.18 -6.96 4.44
CA ARG A 200 0.44 -7.87 5.41
C ARG A 200 -0.55 -8.96 5.80
N ALA A 201 -0.15 -10.23 5.66
CA ALA A 201 -0.99 -11.39 5.91
C ALA A 201 -0.68 -12.02 7.28
N HIS A 202 -1.73 -12.27 8.05
CA HIS A 202 -1.68 -12.84 9.40
C HIS A 202 -2.45 -14.16 9.44
N VAL A 203 -1.84 -15.18 10.06
CA VAL A 203 -2.44 -16.49 10.35
C VAL A 203 -2.32 -16.79 11.84
N ASN A 204 -2.98 -17.86 12.32
CA ASN A 204 -2.89 -18.34 13.71
C ASN A 204 -3.18 -17.25 14.77
N TYR A 205 -4.04 -16.30 14.43
CA TYR A 205 -4.38 -15.16 15.28
C TYR A 205 -5.61 -15.43 16.15
N THR A 206 -5.87 -14.51 17.06
CA THR A 206 -7.14 -14.38 17.76
C THR A 206 -7.72 -13.00 17.52
N ILE A 207 -9.05 -12.86 17.60
CA ILE A 207 -9.73 -11.56 17.57
C ILE A 207 -10.33 -11.34 18.96
N ALA A 208 -9.99 -10.21 19.58
CA ALA A 208 -10.59 -9.78 20.83
C ALA A 208 -10.86 -8.27 20.80
N ASN A 209 -12.06 -7.86 21.21
CA ASN A 209 -12.53 -6.47 21.14
C ASN A 209 -12.38 -5.86 19.75
N ASP A 210 -12.77 -6.61 18.71
CA ASP A 210 -12.69 -6.22 17.30
C ASP A 210 -11.28 -5.86 16.80
N LYS A 211 -10.26 -6.37 17.49
CA LYS A 211 -8.85 -6.18 17.15
C LYS A 211 -8.14 -7.51 17.01
N LEU A 212 -7.24 -7.54 16.04
CA LEU A 212 -6.26 -8.60 15.87
C LEU A 212 -5.36 -8.70 17.12
N GLN A 213 -5.19 -9.91 17.64
CA GLN A 213 -4.32 -10.23 18.77
C GLN A 213 -3.44 -11.45 18.44
N GLY A 214 -2.13 -11.30 18.66
CA GLY A 214 -1.13 -12.34 18.38
C GLY A 214 -1.07 -12.70 16.89
N GLY A 215 -0.87 -13.99 16.60
CA GLY A 215 -0.73 -14.51 15.25
C GLY A 215 0.69 -14.49 14.71
N THR A 216 0.83 -15.13 13.55
CA THR A 216 2.06 -15.20 12.77
C THR A 216 1.86 -14.38 11.51
N VAL A 217 2.77 -13.44 11.25
CA VAL A 217 2.85 -12.77 9.95
C VAL A 217 3.51 -13.75 8.99
N VAL A 218 2.91 -14.01 7.84
CA VAL A 218 3.42 -14.94 6.82
C VAL A 218 3.80 -14.24 5.53
N HIS A 219 3.41 -12.97 5.38
CA HIS A 219 3.74 -12.16 4.23
C HIS A 219 3.62 -10.68 4.56
N THR A 220 4.54 -9.87 4.02
CA THR A 220 4.45 -8.41 3.95
C THR A 220 4.84 -8.04 2.53
N GLY A 221 4.02 -7.25 1.84
CA GLY A 221 4.12 -7.02 0.40
C GLY A 221 3.71 -5.61 0.00
N GLN A 222 3.94 -5.28 -1.27
CA GLN A 222 3.48 -4.05 -1.91
C GLN A 222 2.84 -4.38 -3.26
N LEU A 223 1.67 -3.83 -3.49
CA LEU A 223 0.89 -3.98 -4.72
C LEU A 223 1.00 -2.70 -5.54
N TYR A 224 1.15 -2.85 -6.85
CA TYR A 224 1.35 -1.74 -7.78
C TYR A 224 0.25 -1.74 -8.84
N ILE A 225 0.07 -0.61 -9.52
CA ILE A 225 -0.79 -0.50 -10.70
C ILE A 225 0.10 -0.28 -11.91
N GLU A 226 -0.29 -0.83 -13.06
CA GLU A 226 0.45 -0.68 -14.32
C GLU A 226 0.68 0.80 -14.66
N GLN A 227 1.86 1.12 -15.19
CA GLN A 227 2.28 2.50 -15.40
C GLN A 227 1.37 3.27 -16.37
N SER A 228 0.78 2.59 -17.35
CA SER A 228 -0.18 3.17 -18.28
C SER A 228 -1.47 3.61 -17.57
N ASP A 229 -2.01 2.78 -16.69
CA ASP A 229 -3.22 3.10 -15.94
C ASP A 229 -2.95 4.26 -14.96
N LEU A 230 -1.77 4.26 -14.32
CA LEU A 230 -1.34 5.38 -13.46
C LEU A 230 -1.23 6.69 -14.24
N THR A 231 -0.82 6.65 -15.52
CA THR A 231 -0.73 7.86 -16.36
C THR A 231 -2.11 8.48 -16.57
N GLU A 232 -3.14 7.67 -16.82
CA GLU A 232 -4.52 8.15 -16.97
C GLU A 232 -5.09 8.65 -15.63
N ILE A 233 -4.86 7.91 -14.54
CA ILE A 233 -5.33 8.24 -13.20
C ILE A 233 -4.73 9.57 -12.71
N ASN A 234 -3.42 9.73 -12.86
CA ASN A 234 -2.71 10.89 -12.33
C ASN A 234 -3.03 12.20 -13.06
N ALA A 235 -3.63 12.12 -14.25
CA ALA A 235 -4.13 13.27 -14.98
C ALA A 235 -5.42 13.86 -14.38
N LEU A 236 -6.09 13.14 -13.48
CA LEU A 236 -7.35 13.56 -12.85
C LEU A 236 -7.11 14.17 -11.46
N ALA A 237 -7.95 15.13 -11.09
CA ALA A 237 -8.02 15.59 -9.70
C ALA A 237 -8.55 14.44 -8.79
N PRO A 238 -8.07 14.32 -7.54
CA PRO A 238 -7.10 15.18 -6.87
C PRO A 238 -5.63 14.84 -7.17
N TYR A 239 -5.32 13.75 -7.87
CA TYR A 239 -3.95 13.29 -8.11
C TYR A 239 -3.11 14.31 -8.87
N SER A 240 -3.70 15.01 -9.84
CA SER A 240 -3.05 16.09 -10.59
C SER A 240 -2.56 17.25 -9.72
N ASN A 241 -3.05 17.36 -8.47
CA ASN A 241 -2.64 18.40 -7.52
C ASN A 241 -1.47 17.97 -6.64
N ASN A 242 -1.07 16.69 -6.65
CA ASN A 242 0.06 16.20 -5.88
C ASN A 242 1.37 16.83 -6.40
N GLN A 243 2.05 17.57 -5.54
CA GLN A 243 3.27 18.32 -5.88
C GLN A 243 4.56 17.52 -5.68
N ASN A 244 4.47 16.30 -5.15
CA ASN A 244 5.66 15.46 -5.00
C ASN A 244 6.20 15.07 -6.38
N PRO A 245 7.53 14.98 -6.57
CA PRO A 245 8.10 14.40 -7.79
C PRO A 245 7.59 12.97 -7.98
N PHE A 246 7.04 12.69 -9.17
CA PHE A 246 6.54 11.36 -9.50
C PHE A 246 7.69 10.42 -9.80
N THR A 247 7.67 9.22 -9.22
CA THR A 247 8.62 8.14 -9.48
C THR A 247 7.91 7.04 -10.27
N LEU A 248 8.45 6.67 -11.42
CA LEU A 248 7.88 5.59 -12.22
C LEU A 248 8.06 4.25 -11.51
N ASN A 249 7.20 3.27 -11.81
CA ASN A 249 7.37 1.90 -11.30
C ASN A 249 8.78 1.36 -11.64
N SER A 250 9.27 1.63 -12.86
CA SER A 250 10.60 1.22 -13.33
C SER A 250 11.76 1.94 -12.67
N GLU A 251 11.51 2.95 -11.84
CA GLU A 251 12.52 3.76 -11.14
C GLU A 251 12.44 3.56 -9.62
N ASP A 252 11.35 2.95 -9.12
CA ASP A 252 11.21 2.62 -7.71
C ASP A 252 12.15 1.46 -7.36
N PHE A 253 13.07 1.72 -6.44
CA PHE A 253 14.11 0.76 -6.06
C PHE A 253 13.58 -0.44 -5.29
N ILE A 254 12.40 -0.34 -4.66
CA ILE A 254 11.73 -1.49 -4.07
C ILE A 254 11.17 -2.33 -5.21
N PHE A 255 10.33 -1.75 -6.07
CA PHE A 255 9.77 -2.45 -7.22
C PHE A 255 10.85 -3.11 -8.08
N THR A 256 11.89 -2.38 -8.46
CA THR A 256 12.97 -2.87 -9.33
C THR A 256 13.90 -3.85 -8.63
N GLY A 257 14.14 -3.67 -7.32
CA GLY A 257 14.86 -4.67 -6.52
C GLY A 257 14.13 -6.01 -6.54
N GLU A 258 12.80 -5.98 -6.50
CA GLU A 258 11.99 -7.18 -6.38
C GLU A 258 11.63 -7.83 -7.72
N ALA A 259 11.18 -7.04 -8.69
CA ALA A 259 10.82 -7.49 -10.03
C ALA A 259 12.03 -8.07 -10.79
N ASN A 260 13.23 -7.52 -10.61
CA ASN A 260 14.42 -8.00 -11.29
C ASN A 260 15.08 -9.19 -10.58
N ALA A 261 14.90 -9.32 -9.26
CA ALA A 261 15.50 -10.41 -8.49
C ALA A 261 14.64 -11.69 -8.48
N THR A 262 13.38 -11.63 -8.90
CA THR A 262 12.42 -12.69 -8.58
C THR A 262 11.64 -13.15 -9.82
N ALA A 263 12.02 -14.30 -10.37
CA ALA A 263 11.31 -14.90 -11.50
C ALA A 263 9.86 -15.28 -11.11
N GLY A 264 8.87 -14.78 -11.86
CA GLY A 264 7.46 -15.07 -11.62
C GLY A 264 6.75 -14.13 -10.63
N TYR A 265 7.48 -13.18 -10.03
CA TYR A 265 6.88 -12.11 -9.23
C TYR A 265 6.18 -11.10 -10.14
N ASN A 266 4.91 -10.81 -9.84
CA ASN A 266 4.12 -9.82 -10.54
C ASN A 266 3.15 -9.13 -9.56
N PRO A 267 3.53 -7.96 -9.00
CA PRO A 267 2.70 -7.29 -8.01
C PRO A 267 1.64 -6.36 -8.62
N TYR A 268 1.42 -6.43 -9.94
CA TYR A 268 0.47 -5.55 -10.60
C TYR A 268 -0.96 -5.99 -10.35
N ILE A 269 -1.73 -5.09 -9.73
CA ILE A 269 -3.18 -5.13 -9.69
C ILE A 269 -3.68 -4.88 -11.11
N ARG A 270 -4.54 -5.77 -11.61
CA ARG A 270 -5.25 -5.55 -12.88
C ARG A 270 -6.47 -4.70 -12.58
N VAL A 271 -6.49 -3.47 -13.10
CA VAL A 271 -7.59 -2.54 -12.87
C VAL A 271 -8.57 -2.51 -14.05
N THR A 272 -9.83 -2.28 -13.77
CA THR A 272 -10.89 -2.17 -14.77
C THR A 272 -11.97 -1.21 -14.28
N LYS A 273 -12.40 -0.28 -15.13
CA LYS A 273 -13.51 0.64 -14.81
C LYS A 273 -14.77 -0.13 -14.45
N THR A 274 -15.35 0.20 -13.30
CA THR A 274 -16.65 -0.33 -12.83
C THR A 274 -17.80 0.28 -13.60
N GLY A 275 -17.72 1.59 -13.91
CA GLY A 275 -18.67 2.32 -14.75
C GLY A 275 -18.09 2.79 -16.08
N GLU A 276 -18.57 3.94 -16.55
CA GLU A 276 -18.17 4.56 -17.81
C GLU A 276 -16.83 5.30 -17.69
N THR A 277 -16.60 5.94 -16.54
CA THR A 277 -15.44 6.80 -16.27
C THR A 277 -14.54 6.22 -15.17
N LEU A 278 -13.33 6.75 -15.03
CA LEU A 278 -12.44 6.42 -13.90
C LEU A 278 -13.04 6.84 -12.55
N ASN A 279 -13.83 7.92 -12.52
CA ASN A 279 -14.44 8.43 -11.28
C ASN A 279 -15.62 7.60 -10.79
N ASP A 280 -16.18 6.75 -11.64
CA ASP A 280 -17.21 5.80 -11.24
C ASP A 280 -16.62 4.70 -10.35
N GLY A 281 -15.29 4.47 -10.43
CA GLY A 281 -14.53 3.53 -9.61
C GLY A 281 -13.82 2.48 -10.45
N LEU A 282 -12.81 1.85 -9.85
CA LEU A 282 -12.02 0.78 -10.45
C LEU A 282 -12.21 -0.53 -9.67
N LEU A 283 -12.41 -1.64 -10.38
CA LEU A 283 -12.19 -2.98 -9.84
C LEU A 283 -10.72 -3.31 -10.03
N GLY A 284 -10.01 -3.59 -8.95
CA GLY A 284 -8.66 -4.17 -8.97
C GLY A 284 -8.71 -5.65 -8.65
N LYS A 285 -8.10 -6.51 -9.47
CA LYS A 285 -7.95 -7.95 -9.17
C LYS A 285 -6.48 -8.34 -9.10
N ILE A 286 -6.14 -9.13 -8.09
CA ILE A 286 -4.83 -9.79 -7.97
C ILE A 286 -4.97 -11.14 -7.24
N THR A 287 -4.01 -12.03 -7.46
CA THR A 287 -3.89 -13.29 -6.69
C THR A 287 -2.55 -13.29 -5.97
N LEU A 288 -2.55 -13.46 -4.65
CA LEU A 288 -1.37 -13.66 -3.81
C LEU A 288 -1.24 -15.15 -3.49
N VAL A 289 -0.11 -15.75 -3.88
CA VAL A 289 0.25 -17.10 -3.45
C VAL A 289 1.13 -16.96 -2.20
N LEU A 290 0.72 -17.55 -1.08
CA LEU A 290 1.38 -17.40 0.23
C LEU A 290 1.80 -18.77 0.80
N ASP A 291 2.87 -18.76 1.58
CA ASP A 291 3.26 -19.90 2.43
C ASP A 291 2.76 -19.67 3.86
N PRO A 292 1.65 -20.31 4.30
CA PRO A 292 1.10 -20.08 5.63
C PRO A 292 1.94 -20.71 6.76
N ASP A 293 2.86 -21.62 6.41
CA ASP A 293 3.69 -22.34 7.38
C ASP A 293 5.03 -21.62 7.63
N THR A 294 5.37 -20.67 6.77
CA THR A 294 6.57 -19.84 6.89
C THR A 294 6.24 -18.55 7.63
N ALA A 295 6.75 -18.42 8.85
CA ALA A 295 6.77 -17.12 9.52
C ALA A 295 7.62 -16.15 8.70
N ALA A 296 7.02 -15.01 8.36
CA ALA A 296 7.72 -13.88 7.79
C ALA A 296 8.77 -13.41 8.79
N THR A 297 10.01 -13.29 8.35
CA THR A 297 11.02 -12.52 9.06
C THR A 297 10.73 -11.03 8.83
N PRO A 298 10.39 -10.25 9.86
CA PRO A 298 10.30 -8.81 9.66
C PRO A 298 11.65 -8.32 9.18
N VAL A 299 11.69 -7.67 8.01
CA VAL A 299 12.81 -6.80 7.68
C VAL A 299 12.64 -5.57 8.55
N ASP A 300 13.15 -5.63 9.77
CA ASP A 300 13.38 -4.45 10.57
C ASP A 300 14.55 -3.69 9.95
N MET A 301 14.22 -2.64 9.19
CA MET A 301 15.21 -1.73 8.61
C MET A 301 15.93 -0.88 9.67
N GLY A 302 15.66 -1.10 10.96
CA GLY A 302 16.43 -0.52 12.05
C GLY A 302 16.44 0.99 11.98
N PHE A 303 15.31 1.63 12.28
CA PHE A 303 15.40 3.01 12.77
C PHE A 303 15.96 2.95 14.20
N PRO A 304 17.07 3.62 14.53
CA PRO A 304 17.41 3.83 15.93
C PRO A 304 16.36 4.79 16.50
N GLY A 305 15.26 4.23 17.01
CA GLY A 305 14.17 5.02 17.56
C GLY A 305 12.80 4.40 17.35
N GLY A 306 12.53 3.27 17.99
CA GLY A 306 11.18 2.91 18.41
C GLY A 306 10.68 3.88 19.48
N ASN A 307 10.61 5.18 19.14
CA ASN A 307 9.86 6.28 19.76
C ASN A 307 10.19 7.56 18.95
N PHE A 308 9.44 7.85 17.88
CA PHE A 308 9.59 9.14 17.18
C PHE A 308 8.99 10.27 18.02
N THR A 309 9.82 10.98 18.78
CA THR A 309 9.48 12.26 19.44
C THR A 309 10.26 13.45 18.86
N GLY A 310 10.79 13.35 17.63
CA GLY A 310 11.60 14.40 17.00
C GLY A 310 11.21 14.68 15.55
N PRO A 311 11.43 15.92 15.05
CA PRO A 311 11.08 16.29 13.69
C PRO A 311 12.00 15.61 12.66
N PRO A 312 11.51 15.32 11.45
CA PRO A 312 12.25 14.59 10.43
C PRO A 312 13.43 15.40 9.88
N PRO A 313 14.50 14.73 9.40
CA PRO A 313 15.61 15.39 8.74
C PRO A 313 15.23 15.71 7.29
N GLY A 314 15.16 17.01 6.97
CA GLY A 314 14.88 17.53 5.64
C GLY A 314 13.77 18.56 5.66
N GLY A 315 14.14 19.84 5.63
CA GLY A 315 13.22 20.96 5.77
C GLY A 315 12.15 21.00 4.67
N PHE A 316 10.90 20.83 5.08
CA PHE A 316 9.75 21.24 4.27
C PHE A 316 9.69 22.77 4.27
N PRO A 317 9.55 23.45 3.12
CA PRO A 317 9.07 24.82 3.11
C PRO A 317 7.61 24.80 3.59
N THR A 318 7.39 25.27 4.80
CA THR A 318 6.05 25.51 5.33
C THR A 318 5.41 26.67 4.57
N SER A 319 4.65 26.42 3.51
CA SER A 319 3.64 27.39 3.08
C SER A 319 2.43 27.22 3.99
N ALA A 320 2.48 27.87 5.14
CA ALA A 320 1.28 28.12 5.94
C ALA A 320 0.25 28.87 5.07
N PRO A 321 -1.04 28.48 5.08
CA PRO A 321 -2.08 29.30 4.48
C PRO A 321 -2.16 30.65 5.22
N PRO A 322 -2.42 31.77 4.54
CA PRO A 322 -2.50 33.07 5.21
C PRO A 322 -3.66 33.06 6.20
N ALA A 323 -3.34 33.34 7.47
CA ALA A 323 -4.33 33.55 8.51
C ALA A 323 -5.26 34.70 8.09
N GLY A 324 -6.57 34.42 8.08
CA GLY A 324 -7.59 35.42 7.86
C GLY A 324 -7.49 36.52 8.90
N GLU A 325 -7.45 37.77 8.43
CA GLU A 325 -7.61 38.95 9.27
C GLU A 325 -8.93 38.85 10.04
N THR A 326 -8.80 38.79 11.37
CA THR A 326 -9.92 39.05 12.28
C THR A 326 -10.22 40.54 12.21
N THR A 327 -11.32 40.89 11.55
CA THR A 327 -11.87 42.24 11.61
C THR A 327 -12.45 42.46 13.02
N ASN A 328 -11.69 43.17 13.85
CA ASN A 328 -12.20 43.75 15.09
C ASN A 328 -13.24 44.82 14.73
N SER A 329 -14.53 44.48 14.88
CA SER A 329 -15.60 45.46 14.91
C SER A 329 -15.57 46.17 16.27
N ALA A 330 -14.91 47.33 16.31
CA ALA A 330 -14.99 48.25 17.42
C ALA A 330 -16.35 48.98 17.37
N THR A 331 -17.20 48.71 18.35
CA THR A 331 -18.41 49.47 18.61
C THR A 331 -18.02 50.85 19.17
N THR A 332 -18.09 51.89 18.35
CA THR A 332 -18.09 53.28 18.80
C THR A 332 -19.53 53.73 19.07
N THR A 333 -19.86 53.85 20.35
CA THR A 333 -20.95 54.71 20.83
C THR A 333 -20.60 56.17 20.53
N ALA A 334 -21.43 56.85 19.76
CA ALA A 334 -21.45 58.31 19.68
C ALA A 334 -22.82 58.81 20.14
N ASN A 335 -22.83 59.47 21.29
CA ASN A 335 -23.85 60.44 21.66
C ASN A 335 -23.63 61.69 20.80
N LEU A 336 -24.66 62.07 20.03
CA LEU A 336 -25.27 63.41 19.90
C LEU A 336 -26.32 63.36 18.79
#